data_AF-A0A1V3N4G7-F1
#
_entry.id   AF-A0A1V3N4G7-F1
#
_cell.length_a   1.000
_cell.length_b   1.000
_cell.length_c   1.000
_cell.angle_alpha   90.00
_cell.angle_beta   90.00
_cell.angle_gamma   90.00
#
_symmetry.space_group_name_H-M   'P 1'
#
loop_
_entity.id
_entity.type
_entity.pdbx_description
1 polymer ?
#
loop_
_entity_poly.entity_id
_entity_poly.type
_entity_poly.pdbx_seq_one_letter_code
_entity_poly.pdbx_strand_id
1 'polypeptide(L)' 'MERKLIRRYSKEIKEKVVFAIVSGELWLEEAMLLYHIQDRRTVIDWLRKYQREQKKARLSLPMENIHDQGGGERYRL' A
#
# COMPACT_ATOMS: atom_id res chain seq x y z
N MET A 1 17.15 28.19 9.50
CA MET A 1 16.36 27.10 8.90
C MET A 1 17.18 25.82 9.03
N GLU A 2 16.79 24.94 9.95
CA GLU A 2 17.50 23.68 10.21
C GLU A 2 17.25 22.71 9.05
N ARG A 3 18.31 22.31 8.33
CA ARG A 3 18.21 21.34 7.24
C ARG A 3 17.97 19.98 7.88
N LYS A 4 16.71 19.53 7.92
CA LYS A 4 16.36 18.16 8.31
C LYS A 4 17.12 17.20 7.38
N LEU A 5 18.18 16.58 7.90
CA LEU A 5 18.95 15.57 7.15
C LEU A 5 17.99 14.43 6.82
N ILE A 6 17.60 14.34 5.54
CA ILE A 6 16.71 13.31 5.04
C ILE A 6 17.47 11.99 5.14
N ARG A 7 17.29 11.23 6.22
CA ARG A 7 17.76 9.84 6.31
C ARG A 7 17.06 9.06 5.20
N ARG A 8 17.79 8.78 4.11
CA ARG A 8 17.30 7.95 3.02
C ARG A 8 17.34 6.50 3.47
N TYR A 9 16.20 5.97 3.87
CA TYR A 9 16.02 4.53 4.03
C TYR A 9 16.03 3.86 2.66
N SER A 10 16.78 2.76 2.55
CA SER A 10 16.81 1.90 1.36
C SER A 10 15.42 1.36 1.03
N LYS A 11 15.15 1.10 -0.25
CA LYS A 11 13.86 0.57 -0.70
C LYS A 11 13.51 -0.73 0.03
N GLU A 12 14.48 -1.65 0.15
CA GLU A 12 14.30 -2.94 0.81
C GLU A 12 13.85 -2.80 2.27
N ILE A 13 14.41 -1.84 3.03
CA ILE A 13 14.03 -1.58 4.42
C ILE A 13 12.57 -1.11 4.49
N LYS A 14 12.16 -0.22 3.58
CA LYS A 14 10.78 0.28 3.54
C LYS A 14 9.81 -0.85 3.27
N GLU A 15 10.13 -1.72 2.32
CA GLU A 15 9.30 -2.87 1.95
C GLU A 15 9.18 -3.87 3.10
N LYS A 16 10.30 -4.21 3.77
CA LYS A 16 10.30 -5.08 4.96
C LYS A 16 9.45 -4.52 6.10
N VAL A 17 9.61 -3.24 6.42
CA VAL A 17 8.85 -2.56 7.48
C VAL A 17 7.36 -2.56 7.16
N VAL A 18 6.99 -2.16 5.94
CA VAL A 18 5.59 -2.12 5.50
C VAL A 18 4.98 -3.52 5.51
N PHE A 19 5.70 -4.52 4.99
CA PHE A 19 5.24 -5.90 4.94
C PHE A 19 4.97 -6.44 6.34
N ALA A 20 5.92 -6.31 7.27
CA ALA A 20 5.77 -6.80 8.64
C ALA A 20 4.59 -6.14 9.39
N ILE A 21 4.30 -4.88 9.11
CA ILE A 21 3.15 -4.18 9.72
C ILE A 21 1.83 -4.66 9.08
N VAL A 22 1.80 -4.81 7.76
CA VAL A 22 0.58 -5.21 7.03
C VAL A 22 0.26 -6.70 7.23
N SER A 23 1.27 -7.55 7.39
CA SER A 23 1.12 -8.96 7.74
C SER A 23 0.66 -9.17 9.19
N GLY A 24 0.77 -8.14 10.03
CA GLY A 24 0.48 -8.21 11.46
C GLY A 24 1.60 -8.86 12.28
N GLU A 25 2.78 -9.08 11.70
CA GLU A 25 3.96 -9.61 12.40
C GLU A 25 4.53 -8.62 13.41
N LEU A 26 4.48 -7.32 13.10
CA LEU A 26 4.99 -6.25 13.97
C LEU A 26 3.99 -5.12 14.11
N TRP A 27 3.89 -4.58 15.32
CA TRP A 27 3.19 -3.32 15.55
C TRP A 27 4.03 -2.15 15.05
N LEU A 28 3.38 -1.01 14.80
CA LEU A 28 4.05 0.19 14.29
C LEU A 28 5.25 0.61 15.15
N GLU A 29 5.09 0.58 16.48
CA GLU A 29 6.14 0.98 17.41
C GLU A 29 7.28 -0.04 17.47
N GLU A 30 6.97 -1.33 17.40
CA GLU A 30 7.98 -2.40 17.35
C GLU A 30 8.81 -2.33 16.08
N ALA A 31 8.16 -2.14 14.93
CA ALA A 31 8.85 -1.93 13.66
C ALA A 31 9.71 -0.67 13.69
N MET A 32 9.25 0.41 14.31
CA MET A 32 10.07 1.61 14.48
C MET A 32 11.32 1.35 15.32
N LEU A 33 11.18 0.61 16.43
CA LEU A 33 12.29 0.26 17.30
C LEU A 33 13.30 -0.65 16.58
N LEU A 34 12.83 -1.73 15.96
CA LEU A 34 13.64 -2.78 15.34
C LEU A 34 14.42 -2.28 14.11
N TYR A 35 13.83 -1.37 13.34
CA TYR A 35 14.45 -0.77 12.15
C TYR A 35 15.07 0.61 12.41
N HIS A 36 15.17 1.03 13.68
CA HIS A 36 15.73 2.33 14.10
C HIS A 36 15.12 3.55 13.39
N ILE A 37 13.81 3.52 13.18
CA ILE A 37 13.06 4.59 12.54
C ILE A 37 12.63 5.58 13.62
N GLN A 38 13.17 6.78 13.56
CA GLN A 38 12.91 7.81 14.56
C GLN A 38 11.54 8.46 14.44
N ASP A 39 11.02 8.60 13.22
CA ASP A 39 9.83 9.41 12.95
C ASP A 39 8.66 8.54 12.49
N ARG A 40 7.61 8.51 13.31
CA ARG A 40 6.38 7.75 13.04
C ARG A 40 5.71 8.15 11.73
N ARG A 41 5.76 9.43 11.35
CA ARG A 41 5.15 9.93 10.11
C ARG A 41 5.79 9.29 8.90
N THR A 42 7.09 9.01 8.96
CA THR A 42 7.83 8.32 7.90
C THR A 42 7.22 6.96 7.58
N VAL A 43 6.90 6.16 8.61
CA VAL A 43 6.29 4.84 8.42
C VAL A 43 4.85 4.95 7.93
N ILE A 44 4.08 5.90 8.47
CA ILE A 44 2.71 6.18 8.02
C ILE A 44 2.68 6.56 6.53
N ASP A 45 3.63 7.38 6.06
CA ASP A 45 3.72 7.74 4.65
C ASP A 45 4.02 6.53 3.75
N TRP A 46 4.84 5.59 4.21
CA TRP A 46 5.12 4.35 3.47
C TRP A 46 3.87 3.46 3.40
N LEU A 47 3.15 3.30 4.51
CA LEU A 47 1.90 2.54 4.55
C LEU A 47 0.84 3.15 3.63
N ARG A 48 0.68 4.48 3.65
CA ARG A 48 -0.23 5.20 2.75
C ARG A 48 0.15 5.01 1.29
N LYS A 49 1.44 5.04 0.97
CA LYS A 49 1.92 4.77 -0.38
C LYS A 49 1.56 3.35 -0.82
N TYR A 50 1.85 2.36 0.03
CA TYR A 50 1.51 0.96 -0.22
C TYR A 50 0.02 0.77 -0.48
N GLN A 51 -0.86 1.33 0.36
CA GLN A 51 -2.31 1.24 0.17
C GLN A 51 -2.77 1.83 -1.17
N ARG A 52 -2.18 2.95 -1.61
CA ARG A 52 -2.48 3.54 -2.94
C ARG A 52 -2.01 2.64 -4.07
N GLU A 53 -0.83 2.04 -3.95
CA GLU A 53 -0.29 1.10 -4.94
C GLU A 53 -1.15 -0.16 -5.04
N GLN A 54 -1.59 -0.71 -3.90
CA GLN A 54 -2.52 -1.85 -3.88
C GLN A 54 -3.89 -1.52 -4.48
N LYS A 55 -4.43 -0.34 -4.18
CA LYS A 55 -5.68 0.12 -4.79
C LYS A 55 -5.53 0.25 -6.31
N LYS A 56 -4.42 0.81 -6.79
CA LYS A 56 -4.13 0.90 -8.23
C LYS A 56 -4.00 -0.48 -8.86
N ALA A 57 -3.24 -1.39 -8.25
CA ALA A 57 -3.07 -2.76 -8.72
C ALA A 57 -4.42 -3.49 -8.87
N ARG A 58 -5.31 -3.31 -7.89
CA ARG A 58 -6.67 -3.88 -7.92
C ARG A 58 -7.57 -3.27 -8.99
N LEU A 59 -7.39 -1.98 -9.29
CA LEU A 59 -8.12 -1.26 -10.35
C LEU A 59 -7.55 -1.50 -11.76
N SER A 60 -6.30 -1.95 -11.87
CA SER A 60 -5.63 -2.23 -13.14
C SER A 60 -5.77 -3.69 -13.62
N LEU A 61 -6.48 -4.54 -12.87
CA LEU A 61 -6.92 -5.83 -13.41
C LEU A 61 -7.98 -5.56 -14.49
N PRO A 62 -7.85 -6.09 -15.72
CA PRO A 62 -8.96 -6.08 -16.66
C PRO A 62 -10.13 -6.75 -15.96
N MET A 63 -11.31 -6.15 -16.02
CA MET A 63 -12.54 -6.81 -15.60
C MET A 63 -12.73 -8.06 -16.46
N GLU A 64 -12.13 -9.19 -16.06
CA GLU A 64 -12.41 -10.46 -16.69
C GLU A 64 -13.78 -10.94 -16.21
N ASN A 65 -14.71 -10.90 -17.16
CA ASN A 65 -15.91 -11.70 -17.26
C ASN A 65 -16.92 -11.62 -16.10
N ILE A 66 -17.70 -10.53 -16.09
CA ILE A 66 -19.13 -10.72 -15.86
C ILE A 66 -19.68 -11.34 -17.16
N HIS A 67 -19.51 -12.66 -17.31
CA HIS A 67 -20.30 -13.44 -18.25
C HIS A 67 -21.69 -13.63 -17.65
N ASP A 68 -22.47 -12.55 -17.62
CA ASP A 68 -23.91 -12.64 -17.38
C ASP A 68 -24.57 -13.10 -18.68
N GLN A 69 -24.60 -14.42 -18.89
CA GLN A 69 -25.58 -15.04 -19.77
C GLN A 69 -26.93 -14.98 -19.04
N GLY A 70 -27.63 -13.86 -19.22
CA GLY A 70 -28.84 -13.56 -18.44
C GLY A 70 -29.82 -12.64 -19.16
N GLY A 71 -30.19 -12.98 -20.40
CA GLY A 71 -31.48 -12.67 -21.05
C GLY A 71 -32.13 -11.29 -20.84
N GLY A 72 -32.22 -10.50 -21.91
CA GLY A 72 -33.09 -9.34 -21.91
C GLY A 72 -33.07 -8.55 -23.21
N GLU A 73 -33.73 -9.08 -24.24
CA GLU A 73 -34.21 -8.30 -25.38
C GLU A 73 -34.79 -6.96 -24.91
N ARG A 74 -34.36 -5.84 -25.50
CA ARG A 74 -35.20 -4.68 -25.86
C ARG A 74 -34.36 -3.54 -26.46
N TYR A 75 -34.05 -3.69 -27.74
CA TYR A 75 -34.13 -2.55 -28.64
C TYR A 75 -35.44 -2.70 -29.40
N ARG A 76 -36.49 -2.06 -28.86
CA ARG A 76 -37.70 -1.79 -29.63
C ARG A 76 -37.38 -0.58 -30.52
N LEU A 77 -37.66 -0.76 -31.81
CA LEU A 77 -37.53 0.17 -32.92
C LEU A 77 -37.94 1.61 -32.58
#